data_AF-A0A7J8DQN9-F1
#
_entry.id   AF-A0A7J8DQN9-F1
#
_cell.length_a   1.000
_cell.length_b   1.000
_cell.length_c   1.000
_cell.angle_alpha   90.00
_cell.angle_beta   90.00
_cell.angle_gamma   90.00
#
_symmetry.space_group_name_H-M   'P 1'
#
loop_
_entity.id
_entity.type
_entity.pdbx_description
1 polymer ?
#
loop_
_entity_poly.entity_id
_entity_poly.type
_entity_poly.pdbx_seq_one_letter_code
_entity_poly.pdbx_strand_id
1 'polypeptide(L)'
;MVDDAGAAGGPGGPRGPGMGGLGGFRGGFGSGIWGRVRSRGRGQGCGRGARGGKAGDKESIPVTKLGRLVKDMKIKSLEEIYLFSLPIKESEIIDFFSGASLKDEVLKIMPVQKQTHAGQRTRFRAFVATGDYNGHVGLGVKCSKEVATAIRGVIIPAKLSIVPVR
;
A
#
# COMPACT_ATOMS: atom_id res chain seq x y z
N MET A 1 -31.99 0.63 -58.84
CA MET A 1 -33.28 1.22 -59.22
C MET A 1 -34.10 1.31 -57.93
N VAL A 2 -34.15 2.50 -57.30
CA VAL A 2 -35.24 3.52 -57.46
C VAL A 2 -36.48 2.99 -56.73
N ASP A 3 -36.97 3.58 -55.64
CA ASP A 3 -37.39 4.98 -55.51
C ASP A 3 -37.12 5.63 -54.13
N ASP A 4 -36.79 6.92 -54.23
CA ASP A 4 -36.80 7.97 -53.20
C ASP A 4 -37.90 8.95 -53.63
N ALA A 5 -38.79 9.39 -52.73
CA ALA A 5 -39.42 10.73 -52.74
C ALA A 5 -40.61 10.81 -51.76
N GLY A 6 -40.60 11.85 -50.92
CA GLY A 6 -41.75 12.26 -50.12
C GLY A 6 -41.47 13.45 -49.20
N ALA A 7 -41.09 14.59 -49.78
CA ALA A 7 -40.89 15.85 -49.06
C ALA A 7 -42.20 16.66 -48.93
N ALA A 8 -42.41 17.28 -47.77
CA ALA A 8 -43.17 18.52 -47.55
C ALA A 8 -42.76 19.09 -46.16
N GLY A 9 -42.46 20.37 -45.91
CA GLY A 9 -42.53 21.58 -46.73
C GLY A 9 -43.20 22.77 -46.04
N GLY A 10 -42.61 23.30 -44.94
CA GLY A 10 -42.74 24.71 -44.44
C GLY A 10 -44.06 25.16 -43.77
N PRO A 11 -44.21 26.42 -43.28
CA PRO A 11 -43.26 27.56 -43.08
C PRO A 11 -43.22 28.03 -41.58
N GLY A 12 -42.23 28.73 -41.03
CA GLY A 12 -41.87 30.14 -41.26
C GLY A 12 -41.92 30.94 -39.92
N GLY A 13 -40.80 31.57 -39.51
CA GLY A 13 -40.72 32.53 -38.36
C GLY A 13 -41.47 33.85 -38.62
N PRO A 14 -41.19 35.02 -37.98
CA PRO A 14 -39.85 35.50 -37.55
C PRO A 14 -39.76 36.49 -36.32
N ARG A 15 -38.49 36.90 -35.99
CA ARG A 15 -37.98 38.20 -35.46
C ARG A 15 -38.44 38.67 -34.05
N GLY A 16 -37.62 39.20 -33.13
CA GLY A 16 -36.24 39.76 -33.06
C GLY A 16 -36.11 40.54 -31.72
N PRO A 17 -35.28 41.60 -31.57
CA PRO A 17 -33.81 41.66 -31.39
C PRO A 17 -33.38 42.16 -29.98
N GLY A 18 -32.10 42.04 -29.60
CA GLY A 18 -31.56 42.74 -28.42
C GLY A 18 -30.07 42.55 -28.17
N MET A 19 -29.29 43.57 -28.52
CA MET A 19 -27.83 43.68 -28.49
C MET A 19 -27.27 44.03 -27.10
N GLY A 20 -26.07 43.54 -26.79
CA GLY A 20 -25.18 44.04 -25.72
C GLY A 20 -24.57 42.88 -24.93
N GLY A 21 -23.27 42.76 -24.69
CA GLY A 21 -22.10 43.61 -24.85
C GLY A 21 -20.97 42.93 -24.07
N LEU A 22 -19.73 43.16 -24.46
CA LEU A 22 -18.53 42.58 -23.84
C LEU A 22 -18.43 42.86 -22.33
N GLY A 23 -17.87 41.90 -21.60
CA GLY A 23 -16.98 42.17 -20.47
C GLY A 23 -17.50 41.84 -19.07
N GLY A 24 -16.64 41.16 -18.30
CA GLY A 24 -16.63 41.27 -16.85
C GLY A 24 -17.04 40.03 -16.07
N PHE A 25 -16.11 39.07 -15.94
CA PHE A 25 -16.06 38.23 -14.74
C PHE A 25 -15.72 39.10 -13.52
N ARG A 26 -16.74 39.71 -12.90
CA ARG A 26 -16.74 40.24 -11.52
C ARG A 26 -17.58 39.24 -10.72
N GLY A 27 -17.04 38.52 -9.74
CA GLY A 27 -16.40 39.06 -8.55
C GLY A 27 -17.46 39.19 -7.46
N GLY A 28 -17.51 38.23 -6.53
CA GLY A 28 -18.51 38.22 -5.46
C GLY A 28 -18.39 37.06 -4.46
N PHE A 29 -17.17 36.66 -4.06
CA PHE A 29 -17.01 35.86 -2.84
C PHE A 29 -16.96 36.82 -1.65
N GLY A 30 -18.00 36.76 -0.83
CA GLY A 30 -18.16 37.53 0.40
C GLY A 30 -17.01 37.27 1.38
N SER A 31 -16.26 38.34 1.59
CA SER A 31 -15.40 38.72 2.72
C SER A 31 -15.55 37.94 4.02
N GLY A 32 -14.41 37.45 4.50
CA GLY A 32 -14.16 37.11 5.89
C GLY A 32 -12.66 37.25 6.21
N ILE A 33 -12.24 38.48 6.51
CA ILE A 33 -11.26 38.77 7.57
C ILE A 33 -9.83 38.19 7.35
N TRP A 34 -8.95 38.96 6.69
CA TRP A 34 -7.70 39.53 7.27
C TRP A 34 -6.83 40.20 6.19
N GLY A 35 -6.87 41.53 6.17
CA GLY A 35 -5.83 42.34 5.55
C GLY A 35 -4.65 42.52 6.52
N ARG A 36 -3.45 42.16 6.07
CA ARG A 36 -2.20 42.81 6.51
C ARG A 36 -1.16 42.75 5.39
N VAL A 37 -1.09 43.84 4.64
CA VAL A 37 0.04 44.19 3.78
C VAL A 37 1.33 44.21 4.60
N ARG A 38 2.39 43.56 4.12
CA ARG A 38 3.78 44.00 4.32
C ARG A 38 4.73 43.26 3.38
N SER A 39 5.27 44.03 2.44
CA SER A 39 6.47 43.76 1.66
C SER A 39 7.57 43.13 2.50
N ARG A 40 8.22 42.05 2.02
CA ARG A 40 9.57 41.65 2.45
C ARG A 40 10.13 40.49 1.62
N GLY A 41 11.26 40.75 0.97
CA GLY A 41 12.43 39.88 1.05
C GLY A 41 12.56 38.79 -0.01
N ARG A 42 13.53 39.00 -0.92
CA ARG A 42 14.46 37.94 -1.34
C ARG A 42 14.95 37.24 -0.06
N GLY A 43 14.46 36.02 0.17
CA GLY A 43 14.76 35.19 1.33
C GLY A 43 15.32 33.86 0.88
N GLN A 44 16.62 33.72 1.08
CA GLN A 44 17.43 32.51 0.96
C GLN A 44 16.91 31.39 1.88
N GLY A 45 17.00 30.13 1.44
CA GLY A 45 16.76 28.92 2.23
C GLY A 45 15.42 28.25 1.92
N CYS A 46 15.29 26.94 1.76
CA CYS A 46 16.08 25.87 2.34
C CYS A 46 16.12 24.70 1.34
N GLY A 47 17.30 24.11 1.17
CA GLY A 47 17.51 22.97 0.29
C GLY A 47 16.52 21.85 0.62
N ARG A 48 15.84 21.35 -0.41
CA ARG A 48 15.27 20.01 -0.37
C ARG A 48 16.45 19.03 -0.35
N GLY A 49 17.01 18.86 0.84
CA GLY A 49 17.92 17.76 1.11
C GLY A 49 17.18 16.48 0.78
N ALA A 50 17.56 15.87 -0.34
CA ALA A 50 17.28 14.50 -0.61
C ALA A 50 17.86 13.71 0.56
N ARG A 51 17.04 13.43 1.57
CA ARG A 51 17.33 12.44 2.61
C ARG A 51 17.21 11.06 1.96
N GLY A 52 18.07 10.81 0.99
CA GLY A 52 18.56 9.48 0.64
C GLY A 52 19.45 9.02 1.79
N GLY A 53 18.83 8.85 2.96
CA GLY A 53 19.45 8.14 4.06
C GLY A 53 19.54 6.70 3.62
N LYS A 54 20.72 6.32 3.17
CA LYS A 54 21.20 4.94 3.04
C LYS A 54 20.57 4.15 4.19
N ALA A 55 19.75 3.16 3.87
CA ALA A 55 19.16 2.26 4.86
C ALA A 55 20.33 1.45 5.45
N GLY A 56 21.06 2.07 6.39
CA GLY A 56 21.90 1.35 7.31
C GLY A 56 21.01 0.35 8.01
N ASP A 57 21.53 -0.85 8.17
CA ASP A 57 20.87 -1.96 8.84
C ASP A 57 20.24 -1.42 10.12
N LYS A 58 18.92 -1.25 10.07
CA LYS A 58 18.16 -0.71 11.19
C LYS A 58 18.27 -1.77 12.26
N GLU A 59 19.18 -1.54 13.20
CA GLU A 59 19.28 -2.38 14.37
C GLU A 59 17.90 -2.43 15.00
N SER A 60 17.26 -3.59 14.93
CA SER A 60 15.88 -3.70 15.31
C SER A 60 15.77 -3.53 16.83
N ILE A 61 14.89 -2.60 17.20
CA ILE A 61 14.59 -2.30 18.60
C ILE A 61 13.30 -3.06 18.90
N PRO A 62 13.35 -4.12 19.74
CA PRO A 62 12.16 -4.91 20.03
C PRO A 62 11.12 -4.05 20.75
N VAL A 63 9.90 -4.06 20.23
CA VAL A 63 8.77 -3.33 20.80
C VAL A 63 8.03 -4.18 21.83
N THR A 64 8.06 -5.50 21.67
CA THR A 64 7.40 -6.44 22.58
C THR A 64 8.27 -6.81 23.79
N LYS A 65 7.60 -7.23 24.88
CA LYS A 65 8.29 -7.80 26.05
C LYS A 65 9.07 -9.06 25.66
N LEU A 66 8.51 -9.89 24.79
CA LEU A 66 9.17 -11.11 24.29
C LEU A 66 10.43 -10.78 23.50
N GLY A 67 10.35 -9.84 22.55
CA GLY A 67 11.52 -9.41 21.78
C GLY A 67 12.64 -8.85 22.65
N ARG A 68 12.31 -8.15 23.73
CA ARG A 68 13.31 -7.70 24.72
C ARG A 68 13.96 -8.87 25.44
N LEU A 69 13.19 -9.86 25.88
CA LEU A 69 13.72 -11.06 26.53
C LEU A 69 14.62 -11.89 25.59
N VAL A 70 14.25 -11.98 24.32
CA VAL A 70 15.04 -12.66 23.28
C VAL A 70 16.33 -11.89 22.99
N LYS A 71 16.25 -10.56 22.85
CA LYS A 71 17.45 -9.70 22.65
C LYS A 71 18.39 -9.73 23.86
N ASP A 72 17.84 -9.79 25.08
CA ASP A 72 18.59 -9.94 26.33
C ASP A 72 19.19 -11.37 26.52
N MET A 73 18.98 -12.28 25.56
CA MET A 73 19.42 -13.69 25.60
C MET A 73 18.90 -14.49 26.82
N LYS A 74 17.75 -14.09 27.39
CA LYS A 74 17.12 -14.80 28.51
C LYS A 74 16.37 -16.06 28.06
N ILE A 75 15.91 -16.06 26.81
CA ILE A 75 15.24 -17.18 26.16
C ILE A 75 16.25 -17.79 25.18
N LYS A 76 16.55 -19.08 25.34
CA LYS A 76 17.63 -19.74 24.59
C LYS A 76 17.12 -20.45 23.34
N SER A 77 15.86 -20.86 23.33
CA SER A 77 15.27 -21.63 22.23
C SER A 77 13.86 -21.19 21.86
N LEU A 78 13.48 -21.47 20.61
CA LEU A 78 12.08 -21.33 20.15
C LEU A 78 11.13 -22.27 20.91
N GLU A 79 11.61 -23.42 21.36
CA GLU A 79 10.83 -24.40 22.11
C GLU A 79 10.29 -23.83 23.42
N GLU A 80 11.08 -23.03 24.14
CA GLU A 80 10.64 -22.34 25.36
C GLU A 80 9.43 -21.42 25.08
N ILE A 81 9.43 -20.74 23.93
CA ILE A 81 8.32 -19.87 23.52
C ILE A 81 7.06 -20.70 23.24
N TYR A 82 7.20 -21.85 22.59
CA TYR A 82 6.09 -22.76 22.31
C TYR A 82 5.54 -23.43 23.57
N LEU A 83 6.40 -23.81 24.53
CA LEU A 83 5.99 -24.39 25.81
C LEU A 83 5.08 -23.45 26.61
N PHE A 84 5.43 -22.17 26.66
CA PHE A 84 4.63 -21.16 27.35
C PHE A 84 3.49 -20.58 26.48
N SER A 85 3.31 -21.08 25.26
CA SER A 85 2.27 -20.64 24.32
C SER A 85 2.28 -19.11 24.09
N LEU A 86 3.47 -18.51 24.07
CA LEU A 86 3.63 -17.07 23.97
C LEU A 86 3.44 -16.61 22.51
N PRO A 87 2.57 -15.63 22.23
CA PRO A 87 2.29 -15.23 20.86
C PRO A 87 3.44 -14.41 20.26
N ILE A 88 4.02 -14.91 19.17
CA ILE A 88 5.07 -14.22 18.40
C ILE A 88 4.43 -13.14 17.52
N LYS A 89 4.82 -11.88 17.72
CA LYS A 89 4.32 -10.73 16.94
C LYS A 89 5.40 -10.00 16.13
N GLU A 90 6.66 -10.37 16.33
CA GLU A 90 7.81 -9.79 15.66
C GLU A 90 8.49 -10.91 14.85
N SER A 91 8.63 -10.74 13.54
CA SER A 91 9.32 -11.73 12.70
C SER A 91 10.82 -11.81 13.02
N GLU A 92 11.36 -10.73 13.56
CA GLU A 92 12.76 -10.60 13.97
C GLU A 92 13.13 -11.58 15.09
N ILE A 93 12.19 -11.98 15.93
CA ILE A 93 12.41 -13.03 16.95
C ILE A 93 12.84 -14.33 16.28
N ILE A 94 12.18 -14.67 15.18
CA ILE A 94 12.43 -15.90 14.42
C ILE A 94 13.72 -15.78 13.60
N ASP A 95 14.01 -14.58 13.09
CA ASP A 95 15.27 -14.31 12.40
C ASP A 95 16.47 -14.39 13.36
N PHE A 96 16.29 -14.06 14.64
CA PHE A 96 17.33 -14.21 15.66
C PHE A 96 17.66 -15.68 15.94
N PHE A 97 16.64 -16.56 16.01
CA PHE A 97 16.85 -17.98 16.32
C PHE A 97 17.24 -18.82 15.10
N SER A 98 16.58 -18.60 13.95
CA SER A 98 16.66 -19.47 12.77
C SER A 98 17.06 -18.73 11.50
N GLY A 99 17.60 -17.51 11.61
CA GLY A 99 17.82 -16.60 10.46
C GLY A 99 18.67 -17.15 9.32
N ALA A 100 19.56 -18.12 9.58
CA ALA A 100 20.39 -18.75 8.54
C ALA A 100 19.81 -20.06 7.97
N SER A 101 18.90 -20.71 8.69
CA SER A 101 18.35 -22.02 8.30
C SER A 101 17.01 -21.94 7.59
N LEU A 102 16.27 -20.84 7.76
CA LEU A 102 14.96 -20.67 7.14
C LEU A 102 15.08 -20.49 5.63
N LYS A 103 14.47 -21.42 4.89
CA LYS A 103 14.24 -21.30 3.45
C LYS A 103 12.79 -20.91 3.20
N ASP A 104 12.61 -20.03 2.22
CA ASP A 104 11.30 -19.60 1.75
C ASP A 104 11.03 -20.22 0.37
N GLU A 105 9.92 -20.95 0.25
CA GLU A 105 9.47 -21.54 -1.00
C GLU A 105 8.12 -20.94 -1.43
N VAL A 106 8.07 -20.42 -2.65
CA VAL A 106 6.83 -19.90 -3.24
C VAL A 106 6.03 -21.07 -3.81
N LEU A 107 4.90 -21.39 -3.20
CA LEU A 107 4.07 -22.53 -3.59
C LEU A 107 3.24 -22.22 -4.84
N LYS A 108 2.41 -21.18 -4.78
CA LYS A 108 1.49 -20.82 -5.85
C LYS A 108 1.18 -19.33 -5.81
N ILE A 109 1.00 -18.76 -7.00
CA ILE A 109 0.51 -17.39 -7.18
C ILE A 109 -0.84 -17.49 -7.89
N MET A 110 -1.88 -16.96 -7.26
CA MET A 110 -3.24 -16.98 -7.79
C MET A 110 -3.71 -15.56 -8.09
N PRO A 111 -4.14 -15.24 -9.32
CA PRO A 111 -4.82 -13.98 -9.60
C PRO A 111 -6.22 -14.01 -8.96
N VAL A 112 -6.53 -13.00 -8.16
CA VAL A 112 -7.84 -12.80 -7.54
C VAL A 112 -8.42 -11.50 -8.09
N GLN A 113 -9.64 -11.56 -8.62
CA GLN A 113 -10.25 -10.45 -9.33
C GLN A 113 -11.51 -9.99 -8.59
N LYS A 114 -11.65 -8.68 -8.41
CA LYS A 114 -12.88 -8.07 -7.87
C LYS A 114 -13.53 -7.25 -8.97
N GLN A 115 -14.79 -7.55 -9.28
CA GLN A 115 -15.59 -6.72 -10.17
C GLN A 115 -15.89 -5.37 -9.50
N THR A 116 -15.67 -4.29 -10.24
CA THR A 116 -16.03 -2.92 -9.84
C THR A 116 -16.85 -2.26 -10.95
N HIS A 117 -17.42 -1.09 -10.66
CA HIS A 117 -18.21 -0.33 -11.64
C HIS A 117 -17.37 0.09 -12.87
N ALA A 118 -16.06 0.29 -12.68
CA ALA A 118 -15.12 0.65 -13.75
C ALA A 118 -14.40 -0.58 -14.36
N GLY A 119 -14.95 -1.79 -14.20
CA GLY A 119 -14.36 -3.03 -14.70
C GLY A 119 -13.70 -3.89 -13.62
N GLN A 120 -12.90 -4.87 -14.04
CA GLN A 120 -12.24 -5.82 -13.14
C GLN A 120 -10.98 -5.22 -12.52
N ARG A 121 -10.88 -5.28 -11.19
CA ARG A 121 -9.65 -4.97 -10.46
C ARG A 121 -8.97 -6.25 -10.02
N THR A 122 -7.82 -6.55 -10.62
CA THR A 122 -7.02 -7.74 -10.30
C THR A 122 -6.03 -7.47 -9.18
N ARG A 123 -5.76 -8.51 -8.39
CA ARG A 123 -4.69 -8.60 -7.39
C ARG A 123 -4.09 -10.00 -7.45
N PHE A 124 -2.89 -10.16 -6.91
CA PHE A 124 -2.23 -11.46 -6.83
C PHE A 124 -2.18 -11.91 -5.38
N ARG A 125 -2.71 -13.10 -5.11
CA ARG A 125 -2.55 -13.80 -3.84
C ARG A 125 -1.35 -14.74 -3.96
N ALA A 126 -0.34 -14.50 -3.14
CA ALA A 126 0.83 -15.35 -3.03
C ALA A 126 0.71 -16.27 -1.82
N PHE A 127 1.10 -17.52 -2.00
CA PHE A 127 1.26 -18.53 -0.95
C PHE A 127 2.75 -18.86 -0.84
N VAL A 128 3.31 -18.71 0.34
CA VAL A 128 4.71 -19.04 0.63
C VAL A 128 4.76 -19.93 1.86
N ALA A 129 5.59 -20.97 1.78
CA ALA A 129 5.98 -21.77 2.92
C ALA A 129 7.38 -21.36 3.36
N THR A 130 7.59 -21.28 4.67
CA THR A 130 8.88 -20.97 5.28
C THR A 130 9.23 -22.08 6.25
N GLY A 131 10.44 -22.62 6.21
CA GLY A 131 10.84 -23.70 7.13
C GLY A 131 12.34 -23.97 7.14
N ASP A 132 12.81 -24.63 8.19
CA ASP A 132 14.23 -24.94 8.43
C ASP A 132 14.58 -26.43 8.20
N TYR A 133 13.64 -27.20 7.63
CA TYR A 133 13.70 -28.67 7.44
C TYR A 133 13.98 -29.46 8.73
N ASN A 134 13.96 -28.81 9.89
CA ASN A 134 14.27 -29.36 11.21
C ASN A 134 13.06 -29.28 12.12
N GLY A 135 11.88 -29.62 11.59
CA GLY A 135 10.65 -29.64 12.35
C GLY A 135 9.99 -28.28 12.56
N HIS A 136 10.36 -27.21 11.85
CA HIS A 136 9.61 -25.95 11.87
C HIS A 136 9.04 -25.61 10.49
N VAL A 137 7.73 -25.35 10.44
CA VAL A 137 7.03 -24.95 9.21
C VAL A 137 6.10 -23.78 9.49
N GLY A 138 6.16 -22.76 8.65
CA GLY A 138 5.27 -21.60 8.63
C GLY A 138 4.63 -21.41 7.26
N LEU A 139 3.42 -20.86 7.24
CA LEU A 139 2.65 -20.64 6.01
C LEU A 139 2.15 -19.20 5.96
N GLY A 140 2.59 -18.47 4.95
CA GLY A 140 2.16 -17.10 4.69
C GLY A 140 1.19 -17.02 3.54
N VAL A 141 0.20 -16.13 3.68
CA VAL A 141 -0.67 -15.73 2.57
C VAL A 141 -0.78 -14.21 2.55
N LYS A 142 -0.54 -13.61 1.37
CA LYS A 142 -0.74 -12.16 1.19
C LYS A 142 -1.28 -11.84 -0.20
N CYS A 143 -2.07 -10.79 -0.27
CA CYS A 143 -2.62 -10.27 -1.52
C CYS A 143 -2.10 -8.85 -1.79
N SER A 144 -1.47 -8.64 -2.94
CA SER A 144 -0.98 -7.31 -3.37
C SER A 144 -1.39 -7.01 -4.82
N LYS A 145 -1.25 -5.76 -5.26
CA LYS A 145 -1.48 -5.38 -6.67
C LYS A 145 -0.39 -5.91 -7.60
N GLU A 146 0.85 -5.99 -7.09
CA GLU A 146 2.01 -6.46 -7.82
C GLU A 146 2.48 -7.81 -7.24
N VAL A 147 3.02 -8.66 -8.11
CA VAL A 147 3.49 -10.00 -7.73
C VAL A 147 4.72 -9.90 -6.81
N ALA A 148 5.72 -9.09 -7.17
CA ALA A 148 6.95 -8.97 -6.39
C ALA A 148 6.69 -8.46 -4.96
N THR A 149 5.77 -7.52 -4.78
CA THR A 149 5.40 -7.01 -3.44
C THR A 149 4.56 -8.01 -2.65
N ALA A 150 3.78 -8.87 -3.31
CA ALA A 150 3.10 -9.99 -2.65
C ALA A 150 4.12 -10.99 -2.08
N ILE A 151 5.10 -11.41 -2.89
CA ILE A 151 6.13 -12.39 -2.51
C ILE A 151 7.02 -11.86 -1.38
N ARG A 152 7.55 -10.64 -1.50
CA ARG A 152 8.35 -10.05 -0.42
C ARG A 152 7.53 -9.83 0.85
N GLY A 153 6.27 -9.46 0.68
CA GLY A 153 5.39 -9.14 1.78
C GLY A 153 4.84 -10.34 2.54
N VAL A 154 4.88 -11.55 1.96
CA VAL A 154 4.32 -12.77 2.56
C VAL A 154 5.32 -13.53 3.44
N ILE A 155 6.62 -13.25 3.31
CA ILE A 155 7.66 -13.82 4.17
C ILE A 155 7.43 -13.44 5.65
N ILE A 156 7.09 -12.18 5.93
CA ILE A 156 6.82 -11.70 7.31
C ILE A 156 5.70 -12.49 8.00
N PRO A 157 4.48 -12.59 7.43
CA PRO A 157 3.41 -13.38 8.06
C PRO A 157 3.73 -14.89 8.07
N ALA A 158 4.49 -15.41 7.10
CA ALA A 158 4.93 -16.81 7.13
C ALA A 158 5.78 -17.09 8.36
N LYS A 159 6.77 -16.24 8.64
CA LYS A 159 7.61 -16.31 9.84
C LYS A 159 6.76 -16.26 11.11
N LEU A 160 5.87 -15.29 11.26
CA LEU A 160 5.00 -15.19 12.45
C LEU A 160 4.14 -16.44 12.71
N SER A 161 3.86 -17.22 11.67
CA SER A 161 3.03 -18.43 11.72
C SER A 161 3.82 -19.74 11.83
N ILE A 162 5.12 -19.70 12.14
CA ILE A 162 5.91 -20.92 12.28
C ILE A 162 5.41 -21.76 13.46
N VAL A 163 5.19 -23.05 13.19
CA VAL A 163 4.73 -24.06 14.14
C VAL A 163 5.72 -25.23 14.14
N PRO A 164 6.03 -25.81 15.31
CA PRO A 164 6.82 -27.03 15.39
C PRO A 164 6.01 -28.25 14.92
N VAL A 165 6.66 -29.14 14.17
CA VAL A 165 6.16 -30.42 13.67
C VAL A 165 6.80 -31.52 14.50
N ARG A 166 5.98 -32.50 14.93
CA ARG A 166 6.40 -33.64 15.75
C ARG A 166 6.88 -34.81 14.91
#